data_AF-A0A847XPU0-F1
#
_entry.id   AF-A0A847XPU0-F1
#
_cell.length_a   1.000
_cell.length_b   1.000
_cell.length_c   1.000
_cell.angle_alpha   90.00
_cell.angle_beta   90.00
_cell.angle_gamma   90.00
#
_symmetry.space_group_name_H-M   'P 1'
#
loop_
_entity.id
_entity.type
_entity.pdbx_description
1 polymer ?
#
loop_
_entity_poly.entity_id
_entity_poly.type
_entity_poly.pdbx_seq_one_letter_code
_entity_poly.pdbx_strand_id
1 'polypeptide(L)'
;AAFLRCETFREACYQCPFSCEKRVSDLTICDYWGVEVEHSELNASRGISGVIINTEKGKMFFEASSHELKVYLSTKKQISKHQKNLNAPSVRSSVRDEVYHLITEEGYAVWASRYLKSATRMINVLRSSMPRRIKILRKRLQRVLKG
;
A
#
# COMPACT_ATOMS: atom_id res chain seq x y z
N ALA A 1 6.28 -0.51 -12.41
CA ALA A 1 6.20 0.06 -11.05
C ALA A 1 5.95 1.59 -11.04
N ALA A 2 5.57 2.20 -12.17
CA ALA A 2 5.28 3.64 -12.25
C ALA A 2 4.09 4.05 -11.36
N PHE A 3 3.04 3.23 -11.29
CA PHE A 3 1.90 3.47 -10.40
C PHE A 3 2.30 3.52 -8.92
N LEU A 4 3.08 2.54 -8.44
CA LEU A 4 3.53 2.50 -7.04
C LEU A 4 4.47 3.65 -6.67
N ARG A 5 5.09 4.30 -7.66
CA ARG A 5 5.90 5.52 -7.49
C ARG A 5 5.09 6.81 -7.65
N CYS A 6 3.77 6.70 -7.80
CA CYS A 6 2.87 7.83 -8.00
C CYS A 6 3.16 8.64 -9.28
N GLU A 7 3.85 8.06 -10.28
CA GLU A 7 4.21 8.76 -11.54
C GLU A 7 3.07 8.78 -12.56
N THR A 8 2.02 8.00 -12.31
CA THR A 8 0.90 7.79 -13.26
C THR A 8 -0.46 8.04 -12.63
N PHE A 9 -0.52 8.62 -11.43
CA PHE A 9 -1.80 8.91 -10.79
C PHE A 9 -2.58 9.98 -11.54
N ARG A 10 -3.89 10.02 -11.30
CA ARG A 10 -4.75 11.14 -11.72
C ARG A 10 -4.41 12.38 -10.89
N GLU A 11 -4.60 13.56 -11.46
CA GLU A 11 -4.32 14.83 -10.76
C GLU A 11 -5.01 14.92 -9.39
N ALA A 12 -6.27 14.48 -9.32
CA ALA A 12 -7.05 14.45 -8.08
C ALA A 12 -6.39 13.63 -6.96
N CYS A 13 -5.56 12.62 -7.27
CA CYS A 13 -4.89 11.80 -6.26
C CYS A 13 -3.78 12.57 -5.52
N TYR A 14 -3.18 13.58 -6.15
CA TYR A 14 -2.14 14.41 -5.53
C TYR A 14 -2.71 15.52 -4.65
N GLN A 15 -4.01 15.79 -4.76
CA GLN A 15 -4.73 16.82 -4.02
C GLN A 15 -5.93 16.27 -3.25
N CYS A 16 -5.95 14.94 -3.04
CA CYS A 16 -7.13 14.26 -2.51
C CYS A 16 -7.43 14.69 -1.06
N PRO A 17 -8.56 15.36 -0.78
CA PRO A 17 -8.89 15.81 0.58
C PRO A 17 -9.14 14.64 1.54
N PHE A 18 -9.43 13.45 0.99
CA PHE A 18 -9.67 12.24 1.76
C PHE A 18 -8.39 11.47 2.08
N SER A 19 -7.24 11.83 1.50
CA SER A 19 -5.95 11.19 1.79
C SER A 19 -5.36 11.74 3.08
N CYS A 20 -6.08 11.57 4.18
CA CYS A 20 -5.75 12.14 5.48
C CYS A 20 -6.08 11.15 6.61
N GLU A 21 -5.67 11.52 7.81
CA GLU A 21 -5.86 10.68 8.99
C GLU A 21 -7.33 10.65 9.44
N LYS A 22 -8.00 11.80 9.43
CA LYS A 22 -9.42 11.92 9.81
C LYS A 22 -10.31 11.53 8.64
N ARG A 23 -10.84 10.32 8.68
CA ARG A 23 -11.71 9.78 7.63
C ARG A 23 -13.16 10.17 7.87
N VAL A 24 -13.88 10.37 6.77
CA VAL A 24 -15.32 10.70 6.78
C VAL A 24 -16.21 9.47 6.88
N SER A 25 -15.66 8.27 6.65
CA SER A 25 -16.40 7.00 6.74
C SER A 25 -16.53 6.52 8.18
N ASP A 26 -17.57 5.74 8.48
CA ASP A 26 -17.73 5.08 9.79
C ASP A 26 -16.59 4.07 10.05
N LEU A 27 -16.22 3.32 9.02
CA LEU A 27 -15.12 2.35 9.00
C LEU A 27 -14.18 2.61 7.81
N THR A 28 -12.89 2.35 8.01
CA THR A 28 -11.89 2.28 6.93
C THR A 28 -11.27 0.90 6.93
N ILE A 29 -11.28 0.23 5.78
CA ILE A 29 -10.63 -1.07 5.58
C ILE A 29 -9.53 -0.90 4.54
N CYS A 30 -8.34 -1.44 4.82
CA CYS A 30 -7.21 -1.40 3.89
C CYS A 30 -6.31 -2.61 4.05
N ASP A 31 -5.40 -2.83 3.11
CA ASP A 31 -4.31 -3.79 3.31
C ASP A 31 -3.42 -3.32 4.47
N TYR A 32 -3.14 -4.20 5.43
CA TYR A 32 -2.23 -3.88 6.52
C TYR A 32 -0.77 -4.05 6.08
N TRP A 33 -0.29 -3.08 5.31
CA TRP A 33 1.12 -2.98 4.94
C TRP A 33 2.01 -2.97 6.19
N GLY A 34 3.03 -3.83 6.24
CA GLY A 34 3.99 -3.87 7.36
C GLY A 34 3.51 -4.65 8.58
N VAL A 35 2.36 -5.34 8.52
CA VAL A 35 1.85 -6.18 9.61
C VAL A 35 2.87 -7.21 10.10
N GLU A 36 3.72 -7.77 9.23
CA GLU A 36 4.75 -8.72 9.63
C GLU A 36 5.85 -8.14 10.53
N VAL A 37 5.91 -6.80 10.65
CA VAL A 37 6.82 -6.09 11.55
C VAL A 37 6.10 -5.65 12.80
N GLU A 38 4.92 -5.03 12.65
CA GLU A 38 4.17 -4.49 13.79
C GLU A 38 3.51 -5.60 14.63
N HIS A 39 3.24 -6.77 14.02
CA HIS A 39 2.62 -7.97 14.62
C HIS A 39 3.32 -9.23 14.11
N SER A 40 4.58 -9.41 14.50
CA SER A 40 5.47 -10.47 13.97
C SER A 40 5.03 -11.90 14.32
N GLU A 41 4.22 -12.04 15.35
CA GLU A 41 3.59 -13.28 15.82
C GLU A 41 2.45 -13.76 14.91
N LEU A 42 1.90 -12.88 14.08
CA LEU A 42 0.76 -13.23 13.22
C LEU A 42 1.19 -13.93 11.93
N ASN A 43 0.39 -14.91 11.51
CA ASN A 43 0.55 -15.55 10.21
C ASN A 43 -0.14 -14.75 9.10
N ALA A 44 0.55 -13.75 8.56
CA ALA A 44 0.06 -12.90 7.47
C ALA A 44 0.26 -13.50 6.05
N SER A 45 0.41 -14.82 5.91
CA SER A 45 0.69 -15.45 4.60
C SER A 45 -0.43 -15.21 3.57
N ARG A 46 -1.67 -15.06 4.02
CA ARG A 46 -2.86 -14.78 3.21
C ARG A 46 -3.25 -13.30 3.18
N GLY A 47 -2.40 -12.42 3.71
CA GLY A 47 -2.73 -11.02 3.95
C GLY A 47 -3.54 -10.83 5.24
N ILE A 48 -3.47 -9.63 5.80
CA ILE A 48 -4.28 -9.17 6.93
C ILE A 48 -4.76 -7.77 6.56
N SER A 49 -6.06 -7.52 6.75
CA SER A 49 -6.63 -6.19 6.56
C SER A 49 -6.48 -5.37 7.84
N GLY A 50 -6.18 -4.08 7.69
CA GLY A 50 -6.31 -3.10 8.74
C GLY A 50 -7.74 -2.57 8.75
N VAL A 51 -8.35 -2.52 9.93
CA VAL A 51 -9.68 -1.92 10.13
C VAL A 51 -9.53 -0.75 11.09
N ILE A 52 -9.95 0.43 10.67
CA ILE A 52 -9.93 1.65 11.48
C ILE A 52 -11.37 2.06 11.73
N ILE A 53 -11.73 2.14 13.00
CA ILE A 53 -13.04 2.62 13.46
C ILE A 53 -12.94 4.14 13.64
N ASN A 54 -13.77 4.90 12.93
CA ASN A 54 -13.71 6.36 12.94
C ASN A 54 -14.88 7.00 13.71
N THR A 55 -15.99 6.29 13.87
CA THR A 55 -17.22 6.79 14.52
C THR A 55 -17.80 5.72 15.46
N GLU A 56 -18.68 6.14 16.38
CA GLU A 56 -19.39 5.20 17.27
C GLU A 56 -20.31 4.26 16.47
N LYS A 57 -20.94 4.75 15.40
CA LYS A 57 -21.73 3.92 14.50
C LYS A 57 -20.88 2.83 13.84
N GLY A 58 -19.67 3.17 13.40
CA GLY A 58 -18.72 2.19 12.85
C GLY A 58 -18.30 1.15 13.88
N LYS A 59 -18.13 1.57 15.14
CA LYS A 59 -17.81 0.68 16.25
C LYS A 59 -18.95 -0.32 16.49
N MET A 60 -20.18 0.15 16.63
CA MET A 60 -21.35 -0.71 16.82
C MET A 60 -21.49 -1.73 15.69
N PHE A 61 -21.32 -1.29 14.44
CA PHE A 61 -21.37 -2.18 13.28
C PHE A 61 -20.24 -3.24 13.30
N PHE A 62 -19.02 -2.82 13.63
CA PHE A 62 -17.88 -3.74 13.70
C PHE A 62 -18.07 -4.78 14.81
N GLU A 63 -18.49 -4.36 16.01
CA GLU A 63 -18.74 -5.25 17.14
C GLU A 63 -19.80 -6.30 16.80
N ALA A 64 -20.90 -5.91 16.15
CA ALA A 64 -21.95 -6.82 15.69
C ALA A 64 -21.44 -7.89 14.71
N SER A 65 -20.44 -7.56 13.89
CA SER A 65 -19.88 -8.46 12.86
C SER A 65 -18.60 -9.18 13.30
N SER A 66 -18.02 -8.79 14.45
CA SER A 66 -16.67 -9.19 14.86
C SER A 66 -16.53 -10.69 15.15
N HIS A 67 -17.62 -11.37 15.48
CA HIS A 67 -17.66 -12.79 15.81
C HIS A 67 -17.31 -13.71 14.62
N GLU A 68 -17.44 -13.22 13.39
CA GLU A 68 -17.03 -13.95 12.17
C GLU A 68 -15.55 -13.73 11.82
N LEU A 69 -14.85 -12.88 12.57
CA LEU A 69 -13.51 -12.42 12.26
C LEU A 69 -12.50 -12.87 13.31
N LYS A 70 -11.27 -13.15 12.86
CA LYS A 70 -10.12 -13.25 13.77
C LYS A 70 -9.51 -11.87 13.96
N VAL A 71 -9.88 -11.21 15.06
CA VAL A 71 -9.51 -9.83 15.34
C VAL A 71 -8.25 -9.77 16.20
N TYR A 72 -7.35 -8.85 15.85
CA TYR A 72 -6.15 -8.52 16.62
C TYR A 72 -6.09 -7.02 16.82
N LEU A 73 -5.86 -6.59 18.06
CA LEU A 73 -5.81 -5.17 18.39
C LEU A 73 -4.56 -4.53 17.77
N SER A 74 -4.73 -3.36 17.16
CA SER A 74 -3.62 -2.55 16.69
C SER A 74 -3.95 -1.06 16.80
N THR A 75 -2.91 -0.23 16.80
CA THR A 75 -3.07 1.22 16.82
C THR A 75 -3.12 1.79 15.41
N LYS A 76 -3.85 2.89 15.25
CA LYS A 76 -3.91 3.65 13.99
C LYS A 76 -2.52 4.06 13.48
N LYS A 77 -1.61 4.41 14.40
CA LYS A 77 -0.21 4.77 14.09
C LYS A 77 0.57 3.62 13.48
N GLN A 78 0.38 2.38 13.94
CA GLN A 78 1.05 1.22 13.36
C GLN A 78 0.58 0.96 11.92
N ILE A 79 -0.71 1.17 11.64
CA ILE A 79 -1.27 1.04 10.28
C ILE A 79 -0.76 2.18 9.38
N SER A 80 -0.88 3.44 9.82
CA SER A 80 -0.57 4.62 9.01
C SER A 80 0.92 4.78 8.69
N LYS A 81 1.81 4.24 9.54
CA LYS A 81 3.26 4.25 9.33
C LYS A 81 3.69 3.64 7.99
N HIS A 82 2.97 2.63 7.52
CA HIS A 82 3.27 1.93 6.25
C HIS A 82 2.27 2.25 5.14
N GLN A 83 1.26 3.07 5.42
CA GLN A 83 0.22 3.46 4.47
C GLN A 83 0.18 4.99 4.36
N LYS A 84 1.01 5.55 3.47
CA LYS A 84 1.19 7.00 3.33
C LYS A 84 -0.11 7.75 3.05
N ASN A 85 -1.01 7.14 2.28
CA ASN A 85 -2.29 7.76 1.92
C ASN A 85 -3.25 7.90 3.11
N LEU A 86 -2.96 7.28 4.27
CA LEU A 86 -3.67 7.55 5.52
C LEU A 86 -3.20 8.85 6.21
N ASN A 87 -2.17 9.51 5.71
CA ASN A 87 -1.62 10.72 6.33
C ASN A 87 -1.75 11.95 5.43
N ALA A 88 -1.37 11.81 4.15
CA ALA A 88 -1.39 12.91 3.20
C ALA A 88 -1.60 12.39 1.76
N PRO A 89 -2.00 13.25 0.80
CA PRO A 89 -1.93 12.92 -0.62
C PRO A 89 -0.52 12.53 -1.07
N SER A 90 -0.44 11.78 -2.17
CA SER A 90 0.85 11.49 -2.78
C SER A 90 1.46 12.75 -3.41
N VAL A 91 2.79 12.82 -3.50
CA VAL A 91 3.47 13.95 -4.12
C VAL A 91 3.40 13.82 -5.64
N ARG A 92 3.00 14.90 -6.32
CA ARG A 92 2.98 14.97 -7.78
C ARG A 92 4.41 15.11 -8.32
N SER A 93 4.91 14.09 -8.98
CA SER A 93 6.22 14.13 -9.65
C SER A 93 6.12 14.82 -11.02
N SER A 94 7.15 15.58 -11.41
CA SER A 94 7.28 16.14 -12.76
C SER A 94 7.38 15.06 -13.85
N VAL A 95 7.87 13.86 -13.51
CA VAL A 95 7.93 12.70 -14.41
C VAL A 95 6.55 12.32 -14.95
N ARG A 96 5.47 12.66 -14.23
CA ARG A 96 4.11 12.40 -14.70
C ARG A 96 3.83 13.06 -16.04
N ASP A 97 4.26 14.30 -16.22
CA ASP A 97 3.97 15.08 -17.42
C ASP A 97 4.64 14.44 -18.63
N GLU A 98 5.90 14.02 -18.48
CA GLU A 98 6.62 13.24 -19.49
C GLU A 98 5.91 11.92 -19.82
N VAL A 99 5.46 11.18 -18.80
CA VAL A 99 4.76 9.90 -19.01
C VAL A 99 3.49 10.08 -19.84
N TYR A 100 2.65 11.06 -19.50
CA TYR A 100 1.40 11.28 -20.23
C TYR A 100 1.63 11.93 -21.60
N HIS A 101 2.67 12.76 -21.77
CA HIS A 101 3.11 13.25 -23.07
C HIS A 101 3.48 12.09 -24.00
N LEU A 102 4.36 11.18 -23.55
CA LEU A 102 4.77 10.00 -24.33
C LEU A 102 3.60 9.07 -24.65
N ILE A 103 2.66 8.88 -23.72
CA ILE A 103 1.45 8.09 -23.97
C ILE A 103 0.58 8.73 -25.04
N THR A 104 0.51 10.06 -25.09
CA THR A 104 -0.30 10.81 -26.06
C THR A 104 0.33 10.73 -27.46
N GLU A 105 1.65 10.93 -27.56
CA GLU A 105 2.39 10.91 -28.82
C GLU A 105 2.54 9.49 -29.41
N GLU A 106 2.92 8.51 -28.60
CA GLU A 106 3.31 7.17 -29.07
C GLU A 106 2.21 6.11 -28.87
N GLY A 107 1.18 6.41 -28.06
CA GLY A 107 0.16 5.48 -27.63
C GLY A 107 0.57 4.63 -26.42
N TYR A 108 -0.43 4.29 -25.58
CA TYR A 108 -0.22 3.54 -24.34
C TYR A 108 0.50 2.20 -24.54
N ALA A 109 0.17 1.44 -25.59
CA ALA A 109 0.75 0.12 -25.82
C ALA A 109 2.27 0.18 -26.05
N VAL A 110 2.73 1.17 -26.84
CA VAL A 110 4.15 1.40 -27.12
C VAL A 110 4.86 1.80 -25.84
N TRP A 111 4.34 2.80 -25.12
CA TRP A 111 4.88 3.25 -23.84
C TRP A 111 4.95 2.10 -22.81
N ALA A 112 3.87 1.35 -22.62
CA ALA A 112 3.81 0.23 -21.69
C ALA A 112 4.85 -0.84 -22.05
N SER A 113 5.01 -1.17 -23.33
CA SER A 113 6.01 -2.13 -23.79
C SER A 113 7.46 -1.67 -23.54
N ARG A 114 7.71 -0.37 -23.40
CA ARG A 114 9.06 0.18 -23.15
C ARG A 114 9.34 0.31 -21.66
N TYR A 115 8.39 0.89 -20.92
CA TYR A 115 8.60 1.34 -19.53
C TYR A 115 7.99 0.42 -18.47
N LEU A 116 7.05 -0.47 -18.83
CA LEU A 116 6.46 -1.44 -17.89
C LEU A 116 7.03 -2.85 -18.02
N LYS A 117 7.92 -3.11 -18.98
CA LYS A 117 8.64 -4.39 -19.07
C LYS A 117 9.44 -4.64 -17.78
N SER A 118 9.11 -5.72 -17.09
CA SER A 118 9.86 -6.12 -15.89
C SER A 118 11.18 -6.76 -16.30
N ALA A 119 12.26 -5.99 -16.26
CA ALA A 119 13.64 -6.50 -16.30
C ALA A 119 13.96 -7.48 -15.14
N THR A 120 13.02 -7.65 -14.21
CA THR A 120 13.14 -8.45 -12.98
C THR A 120 12.23 -9.67 -12.97
N ARG A 121 11.59 -10.08 -14.08
CA ARG A 121 10.66 -11.22 -14.09
C ARG A 121 11.29 -12.49 -13.51
N MET A 122 12.49 -12.86 -13.95
CA MET A 122 13.24 -14.00 -13.40
C MET A 122 13.61 -13.81 -11.93
N ILE A 123 14.08 -12.63 -11.56
CA ILE A 123 14.43 -12.29 -10.18
C ILE A 123 13.19 -12.37 -9.27
N ASN A 124 12.01 -11.99 -9.76
CA ASN A 124 10.76 -12.03 -9.01
C ASN A 124 10.24 -13.46 -8.86
N VAL A 125 10.45 -14.33 -9.86
CA VAL A 125 10.22 -15.78 -9.73
C VAL A 125 11.10 -16.37 -8.63
N LEU A 126 12.41 -16.12 -8.67
CA LEU A 126 13.35 -16.56 -7.62
C LEU A 126 12.97 -16.01 -6.23
N ARG A 127 12.56 -14.75 -6.16
CA ARG A 127 12.09 -14.12 -4.91
C ARG A 127 10.80 -14.72 -4.39
N SER A 128 9.91 -15.19 -5.27
CA SER A 128 8.65 -15.82 -4.88
C SER A 128 8.88 -17.13 -4.14
N SER A 129 9.91 -17.89 -4.53
CA SER A 129 10.31 -19.16 -3.92
C SER A 129 11.02 -19.03 -2.57
N MET A 130 11.43 -17.81 -2.16
CA MET A 130 12.14 -17.64 -0.88
C MET A 130 11.24 -17.93 0.35
N PRO A 131 11.76 -18.65 1.37
CA PRO A 131 11.11 -18.83 2.66
C PRO A 131 10.78 -17.50 3.36
N ARG A 132 9.68 -17.48 4.13
CA ARG A 132 9.16 -16.28 4.81
C ARG A 132 10.20 -15.61 5.71
N ARG A 133 10.98 -16.40 6.46
CA ARG A 133 12.03 -15.89 7.36
C ARG A 133 13.07 -15.06 6.60
N ILE A 134 13.49 -15.53 5.43
CA ILE A 134 14.46 -14.83 4.56
C ILE A 134 13.82 -13.57 3.96
N LYS A 135 12.55 -13.64 3.53
CA LYS A 135 11.82 -12.45 3.04
C LYS A 135 11.72 -11.36 4.11
N ILE A 136 11.42 -11.73 5.36
CA ILE A 136 11.35 -10.80 6.51
C ILE A 136 12.74 -10.22 6.81
N LEU A 137 13.77 -11.08 6.93
CA LEU A 137 15.14 -10.64 7.21
C LEU A 137 15.65 -9.66 6.14
N ARG A 138 15.43 -9.98 4.85
CA ARG A 138 15.77 -9.11 3.73
C ARG A 138 15.05 -7.76 3.82
N LYS A 139 13.75 -7.75 4.12
CA LYS A 139 12.97 -6.51 4.29
C LYS A 139 13.49 -5.66 5.46
N ARG A 140 13.97 -6.29 6.54
CA ARG A 140 14.61 -5.61 7.68
C ARG A 140 15.96 -5.00 7.28
N LEU A 141 16.84 -5.79 6.66
CA LEU A 141 18.15 -5.35 6.17
C LEU A 141 18.06 -4.21 5.15
N GLN A 142 17.16 -4.29 4.17
CA GLN A 142 16.96 -3.24 3.17
C GLN A 142 16.50 -1.90 3.78
N ARG A 143 15.93 -1.91 4.99
CA ARG A 143 15.57 -0.68 5.70
C ARG A 143 16.74 -0.11 6.50
N VAL A 144 17.57 -0.95 7.13
CA VAL A 144 18.79 -0.51 7.81
C VAL A 144 19.77 0.14 6.84
N LEU A 145 19.85 -0.36 5.61
CA LEU A 145 20.74 0.17 4.58
C LEU A 145 20.18 1.38 3.80
N LYS A 146 18.91 1.76 4.02
CA LYS A 146 18.23 2.87 3.33
C LYS A 146 17.77 3.99 4.28
N GLY A 147 17.98 3.81 5.58
CA GLY A 147 17.88 4.88 6.58
C GLY A 147 19.27 5.43 6.85
#